data_AF-A0A2J8TG86-F1
#
_entry.id   AF-A0A2J8TG86-F1
#
_cell.length_a   1.000
_cell.length_b   1.000
_cell.length_c   1.000
_cell.angle_alpha   90.00
_cell.angle_beta   90.00
_cell.angle_gamma   90.00
#
_symmetry.space_group_name_H-M   'P 1'
#
loop_
_entity.id
_entity.type
_entity.pdbx_description
1 polymer ?
#
loop_
_entity_poly.entity_id
_entity_poly.type
_entity_poly.pdbx_seq_one_letter_code
_entity_poly.pdbx_strand_id
1 'polypeptide(L)'
;CKPRGICSRAYFLVLMVFVHLYLGNVLALLLFVHYSNGDESSDPGPQHRAQGPGPEPTLGPLTRLEGIKVGHERKVQLVTDRDHFIRTLSLKPLLFEIPSFLTDEECRLIIHLAQMKGLQRSQILPTEEYEEAMSTMQVLAQTRLGNGWWMTPESIQEMYAAIKADPDGDGVLSLQEFSNMDLRDFHKYMRSHKAESSELVRNSHHTWLYQGEGAHHVMRAIRQR
;
A
#
# COMPACT_ATOMS: atom_id res chain seq x y z
N CYS A 1 31.78 72.70 4.42
CA CYS A 1 30.54 72.07 4.93
C CYS A 1 30.83 70.63 5.37
N LYS A 2 30.53 70.31 6.63
CA LYS A 2 30.82 69.01 7.26
C LYS A 2 29.80 67.96 6.77
N PRO A 3 30.19 66.80 6.23
CA PRO A 3 29.22 65.74 5.90
C PRO A 3 28.79 65.04 7.19
N ARG A 4 27.47 64.91 7.36
CA ARG A 4 26.83 64.27 8.51
C ARG A 4 27.02 62.75 8.41
N GLY A 5 27.78 62.17 9.33
CA GLY A 5 27.91 60.72 9.48
C GLY A 5 26.57 60.11 9.87
N ILE A 6 26.00 59.29 8.97
CA ILE A 6 24.76 58.56 9.22
C ILE A 6 25.06 57.50 10.28
N CYS A 7 24.23 57.49 11.31
CA CYS A 7 24.41 56.82 12.59
C CYS A 7 24.42 55.28 12.46
N SER A 8 25.61 54.70 12.21
CA SER A 8 25.91 53.26 12.12
C SER A 8 25.44 52.41 13.32
N ARG A 9 25.19 53.05 14.47
CA ARG A 9 24.87 52.40 15.74
C ARG A 9 23.53 51.65 15.75
N ALA A 10 22.50 52.17 15.07
CA ALA A 10 21.18 51.53 15.04
C ALA A 10 21.20 50.25 14.18
N TYR A 11 21.87 50.28 13.04
CA TYR A 11 22.03 49.13 12.16
C TYR A 11 22.88 48.03 12.81
N PHE A 12 23.94 48.40 13.53
CA PHE A 12 24.76 47.46 14.29
C PHE A 12 23.98 46.74 15.40
N LEU A 13 23.09 47.46 16.11
CA LEU A 13 22.25 46.86 17.14
C LEU A 13 21.26 45.85 16.55
N VAL A 14 20.63 46.19 15.42
CA VAL A 14 19.72 45.28 14.72
C VAL A 14 20.47 44.03 14.23
N LEU A 15 21.63 44.20 13.59
CA LEU A 15 22.46 43.07 13.16
C LEU A 15 22.90 42.20 14.34
N MET A 16 23.32 42.80 15.45
CA MET A 16 23.66 42.05 16.65
C MET A 16 22.48 41.22 17.14
N VAL A 17 21.26 41.78 17.22
CA VAL A 17 20.08 41.01 17.63
C VAL A 17 19.82 39.83 16.69
N PHE A 18 19.87 40.03 15.37
CA PHE A 18 19.69 38.95 14.41
C PHE A 18 20.76 37.86 14.51
N VAL A 19 22.02 38.25 14.74
CA VAL A 19 23.13 37.30 14.94
C VAL A 19 22.94 36.51 16.23
N HIS A 20 22.51 37.15 17.33
CA HIS A 20 22.25 36.45 18.59
C HIS A 20 21.03 35.52 18.49
N LEU A 21 19.97 35.93 17.79
CA LEU A 21 18.82 35.06 17.50
C LEU A 21 19.22 33.87 16.64
N TYR A 22 20.04 34.07 15.61
CA TYR A 22 20.54 32.99 14.76
C TYR A 22 21.44 32.03 15.55
N LEU A 23 22.42 32.54 16.31
CA LEU A 23 23.27 31.69 17.16
C LEU A 23 22.43 30.92 18.19
N GLY A 24 21.46 31.56 18.83
CA GLY A 24 20.55 30.92 19.78
C GLY A 24 19.73 29.81 19.14
N ASN A 25 19.17 30.04 17.94
CA ASN A 25 18.43 29.00 17.21
C ASN A 25 19.31 27.83 16.79
N VAL A 26 20.55 28.10 16.35
CA VAL A 26 21.52 27.05 16.01
C VAL A 26 21.92 26.26 17.25
N LEU A 27 22.19 26.92 18.38
CA LEU A 27 22.48 26.25 19.65
C LEU A 27 21.30 25.39 20.12
N ALA A 28 20.07 25.90 20.00
CA ALA A 28 18.86 25.17 20.36
C ALA A 28 18.65 23.94 19.46
N LEU A 29 18.92 24.05 18.16
CA LEU A 29 18.91 22.91 17.23
C LEU A 29 19.99 21.90 17.56
N LEU A 30 21.22 22.34 17.85
CA LEU A 30 22.31 21.44 18.25
C LEU A 30 22.01 20.75 19.59
N LEU A 31 21.45 21.47 20.56
CA LEU A 31 21.01 20.89 21.84
C LEU A 31 19.82 19.94 21.64
N PHE A 32 18.87 20.26 20.76
CA PHE A 32 17.76 19.37 20.44
C PHE A 32 18.24 18.09 19.77
N VAL A 33 19.18 18.20 18.81
CA VAL A 33 19.82 17.05 18.18
C VAL A 33 20.63 16.25 19.20
N HIS A 34 21.36 16.91 20.10
CA HIS A 34 22.13 16.23 21.14
C HIS A 34 21.24 15.54 22.17
N TYR A 35 20.15 16.18 22.62
CA TYR A 35 19.17 15.61 23.53
C TYR A 35 18.41 14.45 22.88
N SER A 36 18.14 14.54 21.57
CA SER A 36 17.50 13.45 20.82
C SER A 36 18.43 12.28 20.53
N ASN A 37 19.76 12.49 20.59
CA ASN A 37 20.77 11.46 20.28
C ASN A 37 21.59 10.99 21.49
N GLY A 38 21.38 11.52 22.70
CA GLY A 38 22.29 11.31 23.82
C GLY A 38 21.60 11.29 25.17
N ASP A 39 21.03 10.15 25.52
CA ASP A 39 21.04 9.65 26.90
C ASP A 39 21.83 8.33 26.92
N GLU A 40 23.16 8.45 26.86
CA GLU A 40 24.01 7.43 27.47
C GLU A 40 25.26 8.06 28.09
N SER A 41 25.36 7.82 29.41
CA SER A 41 26.54 7.86 30.28
C SER A 41 26.96 9.18 30.94
N SER A 42 26.79 9.26 32.27
CA SER A 42 27.92 9.15 33.22
C SER A 42 27.49 9.42 34.69
N ASP A 43 27.39 8.37 35.50
CA ASP A 43 27.57 8.45 36.96
C ASP A 43 28.32 7.18 37.42
N PRO A 44 29.44 7.26 38.17
CA PRO A 44 30.18 6.08 38.60
C PRO A 44 29.62 5.60 39.95
N GLY A 45 28.58 4.77 39.90
CA GLY A 45 28.00 4.08 41.06
C GLY A 45 28.21 2.56 40.99
N PRO A 46 28.49 1.85 42.10
CA PRO A 46 28.82 0.44 42.07
C PRO A 46 27.57 -0.45 41.95
N GLN A 47 27.70 -1.50 41.13
CA GLN A 47 26.87 -2.71 41.09
C GLN A 47 25.42 -2.57 40.60
N HIS A 48 25.16 -3.04 39.38
CA HIS A 48 24.36 -4.26 39.15
C HIS A 48 24.46 -4.64 37.67
N ARG A 49 24.96 -5.85 37.39
CA ARG A 49 25.10 -6.40 36.04
C ARG A 49 23.72 -6.78 35.51
N ALA A 50 22.96 -5.79 35.04
CA ALA A 50 21.79 -6.01 34.20
C ALA A 50 22.29 -6.22 32.76
N GLN A 51 22.09 -7.43 32.23
CA GLN A 51 22.22 -7.68 30.80
C GLN A 51 21.18 -6.81 30.09
N GLY A 52 21.62 -5.76 29.38
CA GLY A 52 20.76 -5.00 28.47
C GLY A 52 20.24 -5.89 27.34
N PRO A 53 19.13 -5.50 26.66
CA PRO A 53 18.64 -6.23 25.51
C PRO A 53 19.75 -6.30 24.48
N GLY A 54 20.10 -7.52 24.05
CA GLY A 54 21.08 -7.73 22.99
C GLY A 54 20.70 -6.94 21.74
N PRO A 55 21.66 -6.63 20.85
CA PRO A 55 21.37 -5.92 19.61
C PRO A 55 20.20 -6.61 18.90
N GLU A 56 19.13 -5.85 18.64
CA GLU A 56 18.04 -6.26 17.77
C GLU A 56 18.64 -6.92 16.52
N PRO A 57 18.21 -8.14 16.15
CA PRO A 57 18.74 -8.79 14.97
C PRO A 57 18.43 -7.89 13.77
N THR A 58 19.45 -7.21 13.26
CA THR A 58 19.35 -6.44 12.03
C THR A 58 18.98 -7.44 10.93
N LEU A 59 17.71 -7.46 10.55
CA LEU A 59 17.21 -8.30 9.48
C LEU A 59 18.02 -7.96 8.23
N GLY A 60 18.65 -8.97 7.63
CA GLY A 60 19.44 -8.81 6.41
C GLY A 60 18.61 -8.28 5.23
N PRO A 61 19.24 -7.86 4.13
CA PRO A 61 18.53 -7.39 2.95
C PRO A 61 17.58 -8.47 2.40
N LEU A 62 16.41 -8.05 1.92
CA LEU A 62 15.44 -8.97 1.33
C LEU A 62 15.97 -9.56 0.02
N THR A 63 15.99 -10.89 -0.07
CA THR A 63 16.40 -11.60 -1.27
C THR A 63 15.44 -11.29 -2.42
N ARG A 64 15.97 -10.68 -3.49
CA ARG A 64 15.25 -10.48 -4.74
C ARG A 64 15.85 -11.36 -5.82
N LEU A 65 15.00 -12.15 -6.46
CA LEU A 65 15.41 -12.98 -7.58
C LEU A 65 15.76 -12.16 -8.81
N GLU A 66 16.78 -12.55 -9.56
CA GLU A 66 17.14 -11.89 -10.81
C GLU A 66 16.40 -12.51 -12.00
N GLY A 67 15.62 -11.70 -12.71
CA GLY A 67 15.08 -12.06 -14.03
C GLY A 67 16.10 -11.70 -15.08
N ILE A 68 16.87 -12.67 -15.56
CA ILE A 68 17.95 -12.43 -16.53
C ILE A 68 17.38 -11.97 -17.88
N LYS A 69 16.47 -12.77 -18.44
CA LYS A 69 15.72 -12.46 -19.67
C LYS A 69 14.43 -13.28 -19.74
N VAL A 70 13.46 -12.83 -20.51
CA VAL A 70 12.23 -13.61 -20.77
C VAL A 70 12.61 -14.94 -21.40
N GLY A 71 12.03 -16.03 -20.89
CA GLY A 71 12.33 -17.41 -21.29
C GLY A 71 13.60 -17.99 -20.68
N HIS A 72 14.33 -17.25 -19.84
CA HIS A 72 15.46 -17.82 -19.11
C HIS A 72 14.98 -18.86 -18.09
N GLU A 73 15.54 -20.06 -18.18
CA GLU A 73 15.32 -21.17 -17.26
C GLU A 73 16.57 -21.40 -16.41
N ARG A 74 16.36 -21.62 -15.12
CA ARG A 74 17.41 -22.00 -14.18
C ARG A 74 16.94 -23.14 -13.28
N LYS A 75 17.84 -24.10 -13.07
CA LYS A 75 17.58 -25.25 -12.21
C LYS A 75 17.58 -24.82 -10.75
N VAL A 76 16.59 -25.28 -9.98
CA VAL A 76 16.46 -25.08 -8.54
C VAL A 76 16.09 -26.41 -7.89
N GLN A 77 16.65 -26.68 -6.72
CA GLN A 77 16.33 -27.87 -5.93
C GLN A 77 15.40 -27.46 -4.79
N LEU A 78 14.10 -27.58 -5.01
CA LEU A 78 13.05 -27.25 -4.03
C LEU A 78 12.68 -28.46 -3.16
N VAL A 79 12.75 -29.66 -3.73
CA VAL A 79 12.46 -30.93 -3.06
C VAL A 79 13.60 -31.89 -3.39
N THR A 80 14.02 -32.71 -2.42
CA THR A 80 15.15 -33.65 -2.58
C THR A 80 14.94 -34.67 -3.70
N ASP A 81 13.69 -34.96 -4.03
CA ASP A 81 13.29 -36.00 -4.98
C ASP A 81 13.16 -35.50 -6.43
N ARG A 82 13.08 -34.18 -6.66
CA ARG A 82 12.79 -33.62 -7.99
C ARG A 82 13.50 -32.31 -8.28
N ASP A 83 14.08 -32.27 -9.47
CA ASP A 83 14.60 -31.04 -10.07
C ASP A 83 13.45 -30.16 -10.55
N HIS A 84 13.51 -28.87 -10.18
CA HIS A 84 12.55 -27.88 -10.63
C HIS A 84 13.27 -26.82 -11.47
N PHE A 85 12.55 -26.18 -12.38
CA PHE A 85 13.08 -25.14 -13.24
C PHE A 85 12.29 -23.87 -13.04
N ILE A 86 12.97 -22.77 -12.76
CA ILE A 86 12.35 -21.46 -12.65
C ILE A 86 12.50 -20.79 -14.01
N ARG A 87 11.36 -20.49 -14.64
CA ARG A 87 11.28 -19.83 -15.94
C ARG A 87 10.86 -18.38 -15.78
N THR A 88 11.61 -17.46 -16.36
CA THR A 88 11.27 -16.02 -16.31
C THR A 88 10.20 -15.69 -17.36
N LEU A 89 9.03 -15.21 -16.95
CA LEU A 89 7.93 -14.85 -17.85
C LEU A 89 7.95 -13.38 -18.25
N SER A 90 8.29 -12.48 -17.33
CA SER A 90 8.37 -11.04 -17.58
C SER A 90 9.39 -10.39 -16.65
N LEU A 91 9.93 -9.24 -17.08
CA LEU A 91 10.79 -8.39 -16.25
C LEU A 91 10.04 -7.20 -15.65
N LYS A 92 8.85 -6.88 -16.19
CA LYS A 92 7.99 -5.76 -15.77
C LYS A 92 6.51 -6.17 -15.84
N PRO A 93 5.89 -6.62 -14.74
CA PRO A 93 6.52 -6.92 -13.45
C PRO A 93 7.46 -8.13 -13.56
N LEU A 94 8.39 -8.25 -12.62
CA LEU A 94 9.28 -9.41 -12.55
C LEU A 94 8.47 -10.65 -12.15
N LEU A 95 8.26 -11.55 -13.09
CA LEU A 95 7.37 -12.71 -12.95
C LEU A 95 8.09 -14.00 -13.34
N PHE A 96 7.91 -15.04 -12.54
CA PHE A 96 8.46 -16.36 -12.75
C PHE A 96 7.37 -17.43 -12.74
N GLU A 97 7.62 -18.52 -13.45
CA GLU A 97 6.84 -19.74 -13.44
C GLU A 97 7.71 -20.90 -12.98
N ILE A 98 7.13 -21.77 -12.14
CA ILE A 98 7.74 -23.02 -11.72
C ILE A 98 6.74 -24.13 -12.05
N PRO A 99 6.92 -24.85 -13.17
CA PRO A 99 6.03 -25.94 -13.53
C PRO A 99 6.13 -27.04 -12.48
N SER A 100 4.99 -27.69 -12.21
CA SER A 100 4.89 -28.80 -11.26
C SER A 100 5.41 -28.46 -9.85
N PHE A 101 5.31 -27.20 -9.42
CA PHE A 101 5.68 -26.78 -8.06
C PHE A 101 4.88 -27.53 -6.99
N LEU A 102 3.60 -27.82 -7.26
CA LEU A 102 2.74 -28.68 -6.45
C LEU A 102 2.45 -29.98 -7.21
N THR A 103 2.35 -31.09 -6.47
CA THR A 103 1.89 -32.36 -7.04
C THR A 103 0.36 -32.36 -7.20
N ASP A 104 -0.16 -33.25 -8.05
CA ASP A 104 -1.61 -33.40 -8.22
C ASP A 104 -2.32 -33.79 -6.91
N GLU A 105 -1.66 -34.56 -6.06
CA GLU A 105 -2.18 -34.95 -4.74
C GLU A 105 -2.23 -33.75 -3.78
N GLU A 106 -1.18 -32.93 -3.76
CA GLU A 106 -1.13 -31.69 -2.98
C GLU A 106 -2.25 -30.73 -3.42
N CYS A 107 -2.44 -30.57 -4.74
CA CYS A 107 -3.52 -29.75 -5.31
C CYS A 107 -4.91 -30.25 -4.89
N ARG A 108 -5.18 -31.56 -5.01
CA ARG A 108 -6.47 -32.15 -4.59
C ARG A 108 -6.72 -31.96 -3.10
N LEU A 109 -5.68 -32.13 -2.27
CA LEU A 109 -5.79 -31.91 -0.83
C LEU A 109 -6.17 -30.46 -0.50
N ILE A 110 -5.51 -29.46 -1.12
CA ILE A 110 -5.82 -28.04 -0.89
C ILE A 110 -7.28 -27.75 -1.24
N ILE A 111 -7.76 -28.25 -2.38
CA ILE A 111 -9.16 -28.10 -2.80
C ILE A 111 -10.10 -28.71 -1.76
N HIS A 112 -9.82 -29.94 -1.32
CA HIS A 112 -10.65 -30.63 -0.33
C HIS A 112 -10.69 -29.89 1.00
N LEU A 113 -9.56 -29.43 1.51
CA LEU A 113 -9.50 -28.64 2.75
C LEU A 113 -10.26 -27.32 2.62
N ALA A 114 -10.18 -26.66 1.47
CA ALA A 114 -10.91 -25.42 1.21
C ALA A 114 -12.43 -25.65 1.15
N GLN A 115 -12.88 -26.74 0.53
CA GLN A 115 -14.30 -27.11 0.48
C GLN A 115 -14.84 -27.46 1.87
N MET A 116 -14.10 -28.26 2.64
CA MET A 116 -14.48 -28.64 4.01
C MET A 116 -14.57 -27.46 4.97
N LYS A 117 -13.71 -26.46 4.81
CA LYS A 117 -13.77 -25.23 5.61
C LYS A 117 -14.96 -24.34 5.24
N GLY A 118 -15.46 -24.46 4.01
CA GLY A 118 -16.47 -23.57 3.44
C GLY A 118 -15.83 -22.37 2.74
N LEU A 119 -16.37 -22.08 1.56
CA LEU A 119 -15.94 -20.97 0.71
C LEU A 119 -16.88 -19.78 0.91
N GLN A 120 -16.31 -18.58 1.01
CA GLN A 120 -17.05 -17.33 1.09
C GLN A 120 -16.89 -16.55 -0.21
N ARG A 121 -17.92 -15.78 -0.58
CA ARG A 121 -17.87 -14.92 -1.77
C ARG A 121 -16.75 -13.90 -1.59
N SER A 122 -15.86 -13.84 -2.59
CA SER A 122 -14.74 -12.91 -2.64
C SER A 122 -15.23 -11.50 -2.98
N GLN A 123 -15.84 -10.80 -2.03
CA GLN A 123 -16.23 -9.41 -2.23
C GLN A 123 -15.27 -8.50 -1.46
N ILE A 124 -14.83 -7.43 -2.11
CA ILE A 124 -14.40 -6.23 -1.39
C ILE A 124 -15.70 -5.65 -0.87
N LEU A 125 -16.05 -5.92 0.39
CA LEU A 125 -17.22 -5.29 1.01
C LEU A 125 -17.12 -3.78 0.76
N PRO A 126 -18.15 -3.13 0.18
CA PRO A 126 -18.30 -1.70 0.28
C PRO A 126 -18.41 -1.39 1.77
N THR A 127 -17.29 -1.06 2.39
CA THR A 127 -17.28 -0.59 3.77
C THR A 127 -17.72 0.86 3.68
N GLU A 128 -18.67 1.30 4.51
CA GLU A 128 -19.21 2.67 4.48
C GLU A 128 -18.15 3.76 4.80
N GLU A 129 -16.90 3.36 5.00
CA GLU A 129 -15.73 4.20 5.33
C GLU A 129 -15.15 4.99 4.14
N TYR A 130 -15.69 4.86 2.93
CA TYR A 130 -15.12 5.51 1.73
C TYR A 130 -15.69 6.91 1.41
N GLU A 131 -16.41 7.55 2.33
CA GLU A 131 -16.95 8.91 2.13
C GLU A 131 -15.84 9.98 1.95
N GLU A 132 -14.62 9.78 2.46
CA GLU A 132 -13.57 10.81 2.44
C GLU A 132 -12.75 10.89 1.14
N ALA A 133 -12.78 9.88 0.26
CA ALA A 133 -11.87 9.82 -0.89
C ALA A 133 -12.44 10.33 -2.22
N MET A 134 -13.72 10.76 -2.26
CA MET A 134 -14.40 11.13 -3.50
C MET A 134 -14.18 12.58 -3.96
N SER A 135 -13.25 13.32 -3.37
CA SER A 135 -13.09 14.76 -3.65
C SER A 135 -12.29 15.11 -4.93
N THR A 136 -11.67 14.14 -5.62
CA THR A 136 -10.85 14.44 -6.81
C THR A 136 -11.11 13.44 -7.93
N MET A 137 -11.82 13.88 -8.99
CA MET A 137 -12.45 12.99 -9.96
C MET A 137 -11.70 12.89 -11.30
N GLN A 138 -11.32 11.67 -11.65
CA GLN A 138 -11.26 11.13 -13.01
C GLN A 138 -11.97 9.78 -12.98
N VAL A 139 -13.18 9.71 -13.56
CA VAL A 139 -14.18 8.65 -13.31
C VAL A 139 -13.69 7.23 -13.64
N LEU A 140 -12.84 7.07 -14.66
CA LEU A 140 -12.34 5.75 -15.08
C LEU A 140 -11.04 5.32 -14.38
N ALA A 141 -10.20 6.28 -13.98
CA ALA A 141 -8.92 5.97 -13.32
C ALA A 141 -9.11 5.45 -11.89
N GLN A 142 -10.29 5.73 -11.31
CA GLN A 142 -10.61 5.38 -9.95
C GLN A 142 -11.72 4.32 -9.93
N THR A 143 -11.37 3.06 -10.22
CA THR A 143 -12.24 1.87 -10.01
C THR A 143 -12.84 1.82 -8.60
N ARG A 144 -12.28 2.59 -7.66
CA ARG A 144 -12.78 2.76 -6.30
C ARG A 144 -14.13 3.49 -6.22
N LEU A 145 -14.50 4.33 -7.19
CA LEU A 145 -15.82 4.99 -7.22
C LEU A 145 -16.97 3.98 -7.37
N GLY A 146 -16.70 2.83 -8.00
CA GLY A 146 -17.67 1.74 -8.15
C GLY A 146 -17.89 0.93 -6.88
N ASN A 147 -17.19 1.21 -5.77
CA ASN A 147 -17.37 0.47 -4.51
C ASN A 147 -17.27 -1.06 -4.68
N GLY A 148 -16.32 -1.53 -5.50
CA GLY A 148 -16.15 -2.95 -5.83
C GLY A 148 -16.87 -3.40 -7.11
N TRP A 149 -17.61 -2.50 -7.76
CA TRP A 149 -18.20 -2.70 -9.08
C TRP A 149 -17.20 -2.33 -10.17
N TRP A 150 -17.24 -3.10 -11.25
CA TRP A 150 -16.51 -2.85 -12.47
C TRP A 150 -17.32 -1.90 -13.35
N MET A 151 -16.91 -0.62 -13.39
CA MET A 151 -17.59 0.39 -14.19
C MET A 151 -17.12 0.32 -15.65
N THR A 152 -18.03 -0.03 -16.55
CA THR A 152 -17.86 0.06 -18.01
C THR A 152 -18.43 1.37 -18.54
N PRO A 153 -18.04 1.84 -19.74
CA PRO A 153 -18.61 3.04 -20.34
C PRO A 153 -20.14 3.04 -20.39
N GLU A 154 -20.74 1.88 -20.67
CA GLU A 154 -22.19 1.70 -20.75
C GLU A 154 -22.85 1.86 -19.38
N SER A 155 -22.28 1.23 -18.34
CA SER A 155 -22.79 1.37 -16.96
C SER A 155 -22.67 2.80 -16.42
N ILE A 156 -21.62 3.53 -16.83
CA ILE A 156 -21.41 4.93 -16.44
C ILE A 156 -22.45 5.82 -17.13
N GLN A 157 -22.72 5.58 -18.41
CA GLN A 157 -23.77 6.30 -19.14
C GLN A 157 -25.16 6.02 -18.57
N GLU A 158 -25.46 4.77 -18.21
CA GLU A 158 -26.72 4.42 -17.55
C GLU A 158 -26.90 5.18 -16.24
N MET A 159 -25.83 5.22 -15.43
CA MET A 159 -25.82 5.99 -14.19
C MET A 159 -26.01 7.49 -14.47
N TYR A 160 -25.29 8.08 -15.43
CA TYR A 160 -25.43 9.49 -15.79
C TYR A 160 -26.85 9.82 -16.25
N ALA A 161 -27.47 8.96 -17.06
CA ALA A 161 -28.86 9.11 -17.47
C ALA A 161 -29.82 9.00 -16.28
N ALA A 162 -29.57 8.09 -15.34
CA ALA A 162 -30.40 7.88 -14.15
C ALA A 162 -30.36 9.07 -13.19
N ILE A 163 -29.20 9.69 -13.00
CA ILE A 163 -29.03 10.87 -12.12
C ILE A 163 -29.09 12.21 -12.87
N LYS A 164 -29.30 12.18 -14.19
CA LYS A 164 -29.30 13.35 -15.09
C LYS A 164 -28.02 14.18 -14.97
N ALA A 165 -26.88 13.51 -14.81
CA ALA A 165 -25.57 14.15 -14.70
C ALA A 165 -25.04 14.67 -16.04
N ASP A 166 -25.51 14.11 -17.16
CA ASP A 166 -25.05 14.40 -18.51
C ASP A 166 -26.24 14.86 -19.38
N PRO A 167 -26.58 16.17 -19.37
CA PRO A 167 -27.70 16.71 -20.14
C PRO A 167 -27.44 16.81 -21.65
N ASP A 168 -26.18 17.00 -22.06
CA ASP A 168 -25.83 17.10 -23.48
C ASP A 168 -25.61 15.72 -24.12
N GLY A 169 -25.42 14.68 -23.31
CA GLY A 169 -25.37 13.29 -23.71
C GLY A 169 -24.08 12.92 -24.44
N ASP A 170 -23.00 13.70 -24.23
CA ASP A 170 -21.72 13.48 -24.90
C ASP A 170 -20.86 12.38 -24.23
N GLY A 171 -21.30 11.88 -23.06
CA GLY A 171 -20.63 10.84 -22.29
C GLY A 171 -19.47 11.36 -21.43
N VAL A 172 -19.26 12.67 -21.37
CA VAL A 172 -18.18 13.35 -20.66
C VAL A 172 -18.77 14.39 -19.71
N LEU A 173 -18.58 14.19 -18.42
CA LEU A 173 -18.95 15.20 -17.43
C LEU A 173 -18.05 16.43 -17.53
N SER A 174 -18.57 17.53 -18.08
CA SER A 174 -17.91 18.82 -18.03
C SER A 174 -17.86 19.37 -16.60
N LEU A 175 -16.98 20.35 -16.34
CA LEU A 175 -16.87 20.98 -15.02
C LEU A 175 -18.19 21.62 -14.57
N GLN A 176 -18.96 22.15 -15.52
CA GLN A 176 -20.22 22.82 -15.25
C GLN A 176 -21.32 21.81 -14.90
N GLU A 177 -21.39 20.69 -15.62
CA GLU A 177 -22.34 19.62 -15.31
C GLU A 177 -22.02 18.93 -13.99
N PHE A 178 -20.73 18.69 -13.73
CA PHE A 178 -20.29 18.16 -12.45
C PHE A 178 -20.67 19.08 -11.28
N SER A 179 -20.49 20.40 -11.44
CA SER A 179 -20.86 21.37 -10.40
C SER A 179 -22.37 21.47 -10.18
N ASN A 180 -23.18 21.16 -11.20
CA ASN A 180 -24.64 21.21 -11.12
C ASN A 180 -25.24 19.90 -10.60
N MET A 181 -24.47 18.81 -10.60
CA MET A 181 -24.90 17.50 -10.14
C MET A 181 -25.01 17.43 -8.61
N ASP A 182 -26.08 16.79 -8.11
CA ASP A 182 -26.20 16.48 -6.69
C ASP A 182 -25.57 15.11 -6.37
N LEU A 183 -24.49 15.12 -5.58
CA LEU A 183 -23.82 13.90 -5.11
C LEU A 183 -24.76 12.97 -4.32
N ARG A 184 -25.86 13.50 -3.75
CA ARG A 184 -26.86 12.69 -3.05
C ARG A 184 -27.62 11.76 -3.98
N ASP A 185 -27.90 12.20 -5.21
CA ASP A 185 -28.58 11.38 -6.21
C ASP A 185 -27.67 10.25 -6.70
N PHE A 186 -26.36 10.54 -6.84
CA PHE A 186 -25.34 9.53 -7.09
C PHE A 186 -25.28 8.49 -5.95
N HIS A 187 -25.19 8.93 -4.69
CA HIS A 187 -25.19 8.01 -3.54
C HIS A 187 -26.47 7.16 -3.47
N LYS A 188 -27.63 7.77 -3.76
CA LYS A 188 -28.91 7.07 -3.78
C LYS A 188 -28.94 6.01 -4.88
N TYR A 189 -28.44 6.32 -6.07
CA TYR A 189 -28.31 5.37 -7.17
C TYR A 189 -27.43 4.19 -6.74
N MET A 190 -26.21 4.45 -6.28
CA MET A 190 -25.25 3.42 -5.87
C MET A 190 -25.75 2.52 -4.73
N ARG A 191 -26.58 3.04 -3.80
CA ARG A 191 -27.20 2.23 -2.74
C ARG A 191 -28.36 1.37 -3.23
N SER A 192 -29.13 1.88 -4.18
CA SER A 192 -30.33 1.21 -4.69
C SER A 192 -30.04 0.17 -5.78
N HIS A 193 -28.97 0.39 -6.53
CA HIS A 193 -28.57 -0.47 -7.63
C HIS A 193 -27.87 -1.71 -7.06
N LYS A 194 -28.32 -2.90 -7.48
CA LYS A 194 -27.73 -4.18 -7.06
C LYS A 194 -27.02 -4.79 -8.26
N ALA A 195 -25.70 -4.80 -8.24
CA ALA A 195 -24.89 -5.42 -9.28
C ALA A 195 -25.06 -6.92 -9.25
N GLU A 196 -25.11 -7.48 -10.45
CA GLU A 196 -24.90 -8.90 -10.62
C GLU A 196 -23.44 -9.27 -10.34
N SER A 197 -23.20 -10.54 -9.99
CA SER A 197 -21.84 -11.00 -9.64
C SER A 197 -20.81 -10.81 -10.76
N SER A 198 -21.26 -10.82 -12.01
CA SER A 198 -20.46 -10.58 -13.22
C SER A 198 -19.95 -9.15 -13.36
N GLU A 199 -20.60 -8.20 -12.69
CA GLU A 199 -20.27 -6.77 -12.75
C GLU A 199 -19.35 -6.36 -11.60
N LEU A 200 -18.91 -7.31 -10.76
CA LEU A 200 -17.96 -7.04 -9.69
C LEU A 200 -16.52 -7.17 -10.18
N VAL A 201 -15.64 -6.31 -9.64
CA VAL A 201 -14.18 -6.36 -9.87
C VAL A 201 -13.61 -7.73 -9.50
N ARG A 202 -14.18 -8.38 -8.47
CA ARG A 202 -13.80 -9.73 -8.05
C ARG A 202 -15.04 -10.63 -8.00
N ASN A 203 -15.08 -11.58 -8.93
CA ASN A 203 -16.12 -12.60 -9.00
C ASN A 203 -15.53 -14.00 -8.75
N SER A 204 -15.27 -14.32 -7.49
CA SER A 204 -14.79 -15.66 -7.10
C SER A 204 -15.27 -16.01 -5.69
N HIS A 205 -14.99 -17.25 -5.26
CA HIS A 205 -15.13 -17.66 -3.86
C HIS A 205 -13.77 -18.05 -3.30
N HIS A 206 -13.50 -17.74 -2.03
CA HIS A 206 -12.23 -18.07 -1.38
C HIS A 206 -12.41 -18.48 0.07
N THR A 207 -11.37 -19.08 0.62
CA THR A 207 -11.21 -19.35 2.05
C THR A 207 -9.73 -19.33 2.39
N TRP A 208 -9.40 -19.39 3.68
CA TRP A 208 -8.04 -19.30 4.18
C TRP A 208 -7.62 -20.62 4.83
N LEU A 209 -6.48 -21.18 4.46
CA LEU A 209 -5.95 -22.41 5.07
C LEU A 209 -4.71 -22.11 5.90
N TYR A 210 -4.67 -22.65 7.13
CA TYR A 210 -3.54 -22.45 8.04
C TYR A 210 -2.37 -23.39 7.67
N GLN A 211 -1.13 -22.88 7.77
CA GLN A 211 0.10 -23.59 7.39
C GLN A 211 1.16 -23.60 8.51
N GLY A 212 0.79 -23.29 9.75
CA GLY A 212 1.70 -23.31 10.91
C GLY A 212 1.69 -24.64 11.66
N GLU A 213 2.18 -24.62 12.90
CA GLU A 213 2.17 -25.79 13.78
C GLU A 213 0.74 -26.26 14.07
N GLY A 214 0.50 -27.57 13.93
CA GLY A 214 -0.85 -28.16 14.02
C GLY A 214 -1.64 -28.19 12.71
N ALA A 215 -1.14 -27.61 11.62
CA ALA A 215 -1.72 -27.82 10.28
C ALA A 215 -1.38 -29.20 9.71
N HIS A 216 -2.13 -29.62 8.67
CA HIS A 216 -1.84 -30.83 7.92
C HIS A 216 -0.39 -30.82 7.41
N HIS A 217 0.31 -31.96 7.50
CA HIS A 217 1.76 -32.05 7.21
C HIS A 217 2.11 -31.53 5.80
N VAL A 218 1.28 -31.81 4.80
CA VAL A 218 1.44 -31.26 3.43
C VAL A 218 1.40 -29.74 3.41
N MET A 219 0.47 -29.10 4.14
CA MET A 219 0.36 -27.64 4.17
C MET A 219 1.61 -26.99 4.79
N ARG A 220 2.22 -27.66 5.77
CA ARG A 220 3.50 -27.26 6.37
C ARG A 220 4.66 -27.48 5.41
N ALA A 221 4.69 -28.61 4.70
CA ALA A 221 5.73 -28.91 3.71
C ALA A 221 5.72 -27.89 2.56
N ILE A 222 4.55 -27.50 2.06
CA ILE A 222 4.41 -26.47 1.02
C ILE A 222 4.95 -25.11 1.49
N ARG A 223 4.79 -24.77 2.78
CA ARG A 223 5.32 -23.51 3.34
C ARG A 223 6.85 -23.48 3.41
N GLN A 224 7.50 -24.63 3.55
CA GLN A 224 8.96 -24.75 3.66
C GLN A 224 9.65 -24.86 2.30
N ARG A 225 8.89 -25.00 1.21
CA ARG A 225 9.37 -25.10 -0.17
C ARG A 225 9.57 -23.72 -0.76
#